data_AF-A0A1J3GNY6-F1
#
_entry.id   AF-A0A1J3GNY6-F1
#
_cell.length_a   1.000
_cell.length_b   1.000
_cell.length_c   1.000
_cell.angle_alpha   90.00
_cell.angle_beta   90.00
_cell.angle_gamma   90.00
#
_symmetry.space_group_name_H-M   'P 1'
#
loop_
_entity.id
_entity.type
_entity.pdbx_description
1 polymer ?
#
loop_
_entity_poly.entity_id
_entity_poly.type
_entity_poly.pdbx_seq_one_letter_code
_entity_poly.pdbx_strand_id
1 'polypeptide(L)'
;MVPSLSTEEPRAVRISEEQQVVGKSVLLGLGYYCRNQHITICNAPPYSPCPVLVSLYAAMGLHSYNLLQGKSFKFSRVLEYSKTYGSPAASTYRMALDAMDPCLNSNRIFETSVTEKSYGKLSLRCNFAIPHGETRIIYNILDEIRGSIEASMQHNLKGCMPEMPPLDPFQDTDRFYLLNKSEVEENEWIRMYLDLAFATTIRGTSKVPNLSKLEIVEVAVEFGDTTDEEGLGLCRATNAVFYIRHMDWSKARVKKNDVDRIAIVRRIYNHRTGCFSLIGQILSSQTIPKPESRSGGDSLDV
;
A
#
# COMPACT_ATOMS: atom_id res chain seq x y z
N MET A 1 51.32 32.29 45.49
CA MET A 1 51.33 30.84 45.20
C MET A 1 50.67 30.66 43.84
N VAL A 2 51.48 30.45 42.81
CA VAL A 2 51.14 30.00 41.44
C VAL A 2 51.97 28.73 41.27
N PRO A 3 51.44 27.57 40.83
CA PRO A 3 51.21 27.24 39.40
C PRO A 3 50.03 26.24 39.20
N SER A 4 49.60 25.69 38.06
CA SER A 4 49.90 25.75 36.61
C SER A 4 48.81 24.98 35.85
N LEU A 5 48.74 25.25 34.54
CA LEU A 5 47.95 24.65 33.46
C LEU A 5 47.82 23.11 33.44
N SER A 6 46.69 22.63 32.94
CA SER A 6 46.66 21.62 31.87
C SER A 6 45.44 21.79 30.97
N THR A 7 45.70 22.24 29.75
CA THR A 7 44.80 22.24 28.59
C THR A 7 44.61 20.80 28.13
N GLU A 8 43.38 20.27 28.11
CA GLU A 8 43.07 19.05 27.35
C GLU A 8 42.39 19.44 26.03
N GLU A 9 43.05 19.08 24.93
CA GLU A 9 42.56 19.17 23.57
C GLU A 9 41.32 18.27 23.35
N PRO A 10 40.41 18.62 22.43
CA PRO A 10 39.31 17.75 22.06
C PRO A 10 39.86 16.53 21.32
N ARG A 11 39.67 15.35 21.91
CA ARG A 11 40.03 14.06 21.34
C ARG A 11 39.23 13.86 20.04
N ALA A 12 39.91 14.04 18.91
CA ALA A 12 39.39 13.74 17.59
C ALA A 12 38.93 12.27 17.54
N VAL A 13 37.62 12.06 17.40
CA VAL A 13 37.04 10.75 17.11
C VAL A 13 37.43 10.42 15.66
N ARG A 14 38.42 9.55 15.50
CA ARG A 14 38.79 8.98 14.20
C ARG A 14 37.60 8.15 13.70
N ILE A 15 37.06 8.55 12.55
CA ILE A 15 36.06 7.78 11.81
C ILE A 15 36.82 6.75 10.98
N SER A 16 36.76 5.51 11.43
CA SER A 16 37.02 4.29 10.68
C SER A 16 36.15 3.24 11.40
N GLU A 17 35.18 2.57 10.78
CA GLU A 17 35.32 1.66 9.65
C GLU A 17 33.97 1.53 8.92
N GLU A 18 34.02 1.30 7.61
CA GLU A 18 32.89 0.77 6.85
C GLU A 18 32.51 -0.60 7.43
N GLN A 19 31.42 -0.67 8.18
CA GLN A 19 30.90 -1.94 8.67
C GLN A 19 29.92 -2.52 7.66
N GLN A 20 30.43 -3.42 6.81
CA GLN A 20 29.60 -4.33 6.05
C GLN A 20 29.01 -5.37 7.02
N VAL A 21 27.77 -5.15 7.45
CA VAL A 21 27.06 -6.11 8.30
C VAL A 21 26.59 -7.28 7.43
N VAL A 22 27.44 -8.30 7.29
CA VAL A 22 27.03 -9.62 6.79
C VAL A 22 26.36 -10.35 7.95
N GLY A 23 25.04 -10.20 8.05
CA GLY A 23 24.22 -10.90 9.02
C GLY A 23 23.07 -11.61 8.33
N LYS A 24 22.96 -12.93 8.54
CA LYS A 24 21.66 -13.62 8.48
C LYS A 24 20.65 -12.75 9.22
N SER A 25 19.49 -12.47 8.63
CA SER A 25 18.43 -11.59 9.15
C SER A 25 18.25 -11.74 10.68
N VAL A 26 19.01 -10.95 11.44
CA VAL A 26 18.84 -10.81 12.89
C VAL A 26 17.95 -9.60 13.03
N LEU A 27 16.69 -9.90 13.37
CA LEU A 27 15.73 -9.04 14.03
C LEU A 27 16.39 -7.90 14.81
N LEU A 28 16.52 -6.74 14.18
CA LEU A 28 16.88 -5.51 14.88
C LEU A 28 15.80 -4.47 14.61
N GLY A 29 15.18 -4.01 15.69
CA GLY A 29 14.71 -2.63 15.78
C GLY A 29 13.26 -2.31 15.45
N LEU A 30 12.28 -3.02 16.02
CA LEU A 30 11.05 -2.34 16.47
C LEU A 30 10.70 -2.89 17.86
N GLY A 31 11.26 -2.27 18.89
CA GLY A 31 10.83 -2.48 20.26
C GLY A 31 9.40 -1.96 20.40
N TYR A 32 8.44 -2.87 20.54
CA TYR A 32 7.33 -2.84 21.48
C TYR A 32 6.72 -4.25 21.49
N TYR A 33 6.92 -4.98 22.60
CA TYR A 33 6.34 -6.30 22.92
C TYR A 33 6.44 -7.42 21.85
N CYS A 34 7.64 -7.93 21.58
CA CYS A 34 7.77 -9.27 20.97
C CYS A 34 7.58 -10.36 22.04
N ARG A 35 6.34 -10.56 22.51
CA ARG A 35 5.94 -11.82 23.16
C ARG A 35 5.43 -12.76 22.07
N ASN A 36 6.14 -13.88 21.87
CA ASN A 36 5.73 -15.05 21.08
C ASN A 36 5.01 -14.72 19.74
N GLN A 37 5.77 -14.26 18.73
CA GLN A 37 5.23 -14.22 17.36
C GLN A 37 5.03 -15.66 16.87
N HIS A 38 3.78 -16.12 16.88
CA HIS A 38 3.43 -17.41 16.30
C HIS A 38 3.59 -17.31 14.78
N ILE A 39 4.52 -18.09 14.21
CA ILE A 39 4.67 -18.23 12.77
C ILE A 39 3.56 -19.15 12.27
N THR A 40 2.90 -18.77 11.19
CA THR A 40 1.88 -19.57 10.51
C THR A 40 2.39 -19.91 9.12
N ILE A 41 2.60 -21.20 8.86
CA ILE A 41 2.95 -21.73 7.54
C ILE A 41 1.68 -21.87 6.72
N CYS A 42 1.75 -21.54 5.43
CA CYS A 42 0.64 -21.55 4.49
C CYS A 42 0.98 -22.37 3.25
N ASN A 43 -0.03 -22.90 2.57
CA ASN A 43 0.09 -23.47 1.22
C ASN A 43 1.12 -24.62 1.07
N ALA A 44 1.37 -25.36 2.15
CA ALA A 44 2.22 -26.55 2.15
C ALA A 44 1.52 -27.65 2.95
N PRO A 45 1.50 -28.93 2.53
CA PRO A 45 0.90 -30.00 3.34
C PRO A 45 1.61 -30.12 4.70
N PRO A 46 0.90 -30.25 5.84
CA PRO A 46 -0.56 -30.41 6.01
C PRO A 46 -1.33 -29.08 6.24
N TYR A 47 -0.70 -27.92 6.01
CA TYR A 47 -1.21 -26.59 6.32
C TYR A 47 -2.28 -26.10 5.33
N SER A 48 -3.21 -25.28 5.84
CA SER A 48 -4.31 -24.71 5.06
C SER A 48 -3.86 -23.59 4.11
N PRO A 49 -4.71 -23.20 3.15
CA PRO A 49 -4.50 -21.99 2.37
C PRO A 49 -4.33 -20.76 3.25
N CYS A 50 -3.52 -19.81 2.78
CA CYS A 50 -3.30 -18.55 3.48
C CYS A 50 -4.62 -17.73 3.55
N PRO A 51 -4.92 -17.04 4.66
CA PRO A 51 -6.04 -16.12 4.69
C PRO A 51 -5.96 -15.07 3.58
N VAL A 52 -7.07 -14.80 2.89
CA VAL A 52 -7.14 -13.91 1.73
C VAL A 52 -6.46 -12.56 1.98
N LEU A 53 -6.70 -11.94 3.14
CA LEU A 53 -6.08 -10.66 3.49
C LEU A 53 -4.54 -10.74 3.61
N VAL A 54 -4.00 -11.84 4.12
CA VAL A 54 -2.55 -12.00 4.25
C VAL A 54 -1.92 -12.11 2.86
N SER A 55 -2.54 -12.87 1.94
CA SER A 55 -2.10 -12.91 0.54
C SER A 55 -2.15 -11.54 -0.13
N LEU A 56 -3.21 -10.76 0.10
CA LEU A 56 -3.32 -9.40 -0.43
C LEU A 56 -2.26 -8.45 0.15
N TYR A 57 -1.92 -8.58 1.44
CA TYR A 57 -0.86 -7.77 2.07
C TYR A 57 0.52 -8.14 1.54
N ALA A 58 0.77 -9.43 1.31
CA ALA A 58 2.00 -9.90 0.68
C ALA A 58 2.12 -9.35 -0.76
N ALA A 59 1.05 -9.41 -1.55
CA ALA A 59 0.99 -8.86 -2.90
C ALA A 59 1.20 -7.33 -2.90
N MET A 60 0.61 -6.59 -1.94
CA MET A 60 0.85 -5.15 -1.77
C MET A 60 2.33 -4.84 -1.52
N GLY A 61 2.97 -5.64 -0.66
CA GLY A 61 4.40 -5.50 -0.39
C GLY A 61 5.26 -5.69 -1.63
N LEU A 62 5.00 -6.76 -2.39
CA LEU A 62 5.71 -7.01 -3.65
C LEU A 62 5.46 -5.89 -4.68
N HIS A 63 4.22 -5.41 -4.78
CA HIS A 63 3.89 -4.28 -5.64
C HIS A 63 4.67 -3.01 -5.25
N SER A 64 4.82 -2.73 -3.95
CA SER A 64 5.66 -1.62 -3.49
C SER A 64 7.12 -1.76 -3.96
N TYR A 65 7.70 -2.97 -3.90
CA TYR A 65 9.06 -3.21 -4.39
C TYR A 65 9.14 -3.00 -5.91
N ASN A 66 8.22 -3.59 -6.67
CA ASN A 66 8.13 -3.44 -8.12
C ASN A 66 8.05 -1.97 -8.55
N LEU A 67 7.18 -1.20 -7.88
CA LEU A 67 6.97 0.21 -8.14
C LEU A 67 8.26 1.02 -7.90
N LEU A 68 8.92 0.80 -6.76
CA LEU A 68 10.07 1.60 -6.34
C LEU A 68 11.37 1.21 -7.04
N GLN A 69 11.52 -0.05 -7.46
CA GLN A 69 12.72 -0.57 -8.12
C GLN A 69 12.56 -0.72 -9.64
N GLY A 70 11.39 -0.37 -10.20
CA GLY A 70 11.10 -0.56 -11.62
C GLY A 70 11.17 -2.02 -12.06
N LYS A 71 10.63 -2.94 -11.23
CA LYS A 71 10.64 -4.39 -11.47
C LYS A 71 9.23 -4.90 -11.77
N SER A 72 9.13 -6.14 -12.24
CA SER A 72 7.88 -6.77 -12.69
C SER A 72 7.68 -8.18 -12.13
N PHE A 73 8.07 -8.41 -10.87
CA PHE A 73 7.88 -9.71 -10.21
C PHE A 73 6.39 -10.02 -10.04
N LYS A 74 5.98 -11.26 -10.32
CA LYS A 74 4.60 -11.72 -10.19
C LYS A 74 4.39 -12.47 -8.88
N PHE A 75 3.42 -12.04 -8.08
CA PHE A 75 3.08 -12.70 -6.83
C PHE A 75 2.61 -14.15 -7.10
N SER A 76 3.17 -15.12 -6.38
CA SER A 76 2.76 -16.53 -6.49
C SER A 76 1.97 -17.00 -5.28
N ARG A 77 2.59 -16.98 -4.10
CA ARG A 77 1.94 -17.42 -2.85
C ARG A 77 2.68 -16.92 -1.62
N VAL A 78 1.97 -16.91 -0.49
CA VAL A 78 2.58 -16.76 0.84
C VAL A 78 3.09 -18.11 1.30
N LEU A 79 4.33 -18.15 1.80
CA LEU A 79 4.95 -19.33 2.41
C LEU A 79 4.64 -19.38 3.90
N GLU A 80 4.88 -18.27 4.58
CA GLU A 80 4.63 -18.13 6.00
C GLU A 80 4.40 -16.66 6.37
N TYR A 81 3.76 -16.45 7.51
CA TYR A 81 3.63 -15.12 8.08
C TYR A 81 3.60 -15.16 9.61
N SER A 82 3.99 -14.05 10.22
CA SER A 82 3.72 -13.74 11.62
C SER A 82 2.91 -12.46 11.70
N LYS A 83 2.19 -12.28 12.81
CA LYS A 83 1.47 -11.04 13.09
C LYS A 83 1.65 -10.61 14.54
N THR A 84 1.73 -9.31 14.76
CA THR A 84 1.72 -8.74 16.11
C THR A 84 0.31 -8.76 16.69
N TYR A 85 0.17 -9.17 17.95
CA TYR A 85 -1.09 -9.08 18.69
C TYR A 85 -0.98 -7.88 19.66
N GLY A 86 -1.38 -6.69 19.21
CA GLY A 86 -1.29 -5.47 20.02
C GLY A 86 -2.52 -4.59 19.88
N SER A 87 -2.94 -4.00 21.00
CA SER A 87 -3.85 -2.85 21.03
C SER A 87 -3.04 -1.56 20.80
N PRO A 88 -3.52 -0.55 20.06
CA PRO A 88 -4.86 -0.41 19.50
C PRO A 88 -4.89 -0.69 17.98
N ALA A 89 -5.82 -1.53 17.52
CA ALA A 89 -6.30 -1.70 16.13
C ALA A 89 -5.28 -1.86 14.97
N ALA A 90 -3.98 -1.83 15.25
CA ALA A 90 -2.89 -1.82 14.30
C ALA A 90 -2.11 -3.13 14.41
N SER A 91 -2.29 -4.01 13.44
CA SER A 91 -1.56 -5.27 13.35
C SER A 91 -0.47 -5.15 12.29
N THR A 92 0.75 -5.55 12.63
CA THR A 92 1.83 -5.67 11.67
C THR A 92 1.98 -7.13 11.29
N TYR A 93 1.91 -7.38 9.99
CA TYR A 93 2.14 -8.66 9.35
C TYR A 93 3.55 -8.66 8.80
N ARG A 94 4.32 -9.70 9.12
CA ARG A 94 5.59 -10.02 8.45
C ARG A 94 5.36 -11.31 7.69
N MET A 95 5.72 -11.32 6.41
CA MET A 95 5.36 -12.40 5.49
C MET A 95 6.58 -12.75 4.65
N ALA A 96 6.78 -14.05 4.44
CA ALA A 96 7.63 -14.58 3.39
C ALA A 96 6.75 -15.06 2.23
N LEU A 97 7.10 -14.70 1.00
CA LEU A 97 6.31 -15.02 -0.20
C LEU A 97 7.21 -15.44 -1.36
N ASP A 98 6.67 -16.31 -2.20
CA ASP A 98 7.24 -16.64 -3.50
C ASP A 98 6.75 -15.63 -4.54
N ALA A 99 7.68 -15.12 -5.35
CA ALA A 99 7.40 -14.29 -6.51
C ALA A 99 8.13 -14.82 -7.75
N MET A 100 7.46 -14.90 -8.89
CA MET A 100 8.05 -15.30 -10.16
C MET A 100 8.71 -14.10 -10.83
N ASP A 101 9.99 -14.24 -11.19
CA ASP A 101 10.69 -13.31 -12.05
C ASP A 101 10.40 -13.67 -13.52
N PRO A 102 9.65 -12.83 -14.27
CA PRO A 102 9.36 -13.13 -15.66
C PRO A 102 10.60 -13.06 -16.57
N CYS A 103 11.65 -12.34 -16.16
CA CYS A 103 12.88 -12.21 -16.95
C CYS A 103 13.77 -13.45 -16.83
N LEU A 104 13.80 -14.06 -15.64
CA LEU A 104 14.62 -15.25 -15.36
C LEU A 104 13.83 -16.56 -15.39
N ASN A 105 12.50 -16.48 -15.51
CA ASN A 105 11.58 -17.60 -15.40
C ASN A 105 11.83 -18.46 -14.14
N SER A 106 12.13 -17.78 -13.03
CA SER A 106 12.54 -18.41 -11.77
C SER A 106 11.81 -17.76 -10.60
N ASN A 107 11.53 -18.55 -9.56
CA ASN A 107 10.94 -18.02 -8.35
C ASN A 107 12.01 -17.44 -7.43
N ARG A 108 11.69 -16.31 -6.83
CA ARG A 108 12.47 -15.63 -5.81
C ARG A 108 11.63 -15.43 -4.56
N ILE A 109 12.23 -15.70 -3.42
CA ILE A 109 11.58 -15.47 -2.13
C ILE A 109 11.73 -13.99 -1.78
N PHE A 110 10.67 -13.41 -1.25
CA PHE A 110 10.64 -12.05 -0.71
C PHE A 110 10.19 -12.07 0.75
N GLU A 111 10.77 -11.17 1.53
CA GLU A 111 10.30 -10.82 2.86
C GLU A 111 9.63 -9.45 2.80
N THR A 112 8.43 -9.35 3.36
CA THR A 112 7.68 -8.09 3.39
C THR A 112 7.01 -7.86 4.74
N SER A 113 6.88 -6.60 5.12
CA SER A 113 6.12 -6.19 6.28
C SER A 113 5.07 -5.15 5.93
N VAL A 114 3.83 -5.43 6.32
CA VAL A 114 2.69 -4.52 6.15
C VAL A 114 2.02 -4.30 7.49
N THR A 115 1.83 -3.03 7.85
CA THR A 115 1.11 -2.61 9.05
C THR A 115 -0.27 -2.08 8.67
N GLU A 116 -1.29 -2.67 9.27
CA GLU A 116 -2.63 -2.09 9.32
C GLU A 116 -2.63 -0.92 10.31
N LYS A 117 -3.14 0.24 9.90
CA LYS A 117 -3.28 1.42 10.78
C LYS A 117 -4.69 1.56 11.35
N SER A 118 -5.68 0.95 10.71
CA SER A 118 -7.06 0.95 11.19
C SER A 118 -7.71 -0.40 10.89
N TYR A 119 -8.31 -1.02 11.91
CA TYR A 119 -9.15 -2.19 11.73
C TYR A 119 -10.40 -1.86 10.90
N GLY A 120 -10.78 -2.77 10.00
CA GLY A 120 -12.02 -2.65 9.20
C GLY A 120 -12.02 -1.56 8.14
N LYS A 121 -10.86 -0.95 7.83
CA LYS A 121 -10.70 0.09 6.81
C LYS A 121 -9.47 -0.20 5.98
N LEU A 122 -9.47 0.21 4.71
CA LEU A 122 -8.26 0.20 3.91
C LEU A 122 -7.35 1.33 4.41
N SER A 123 -6.41 0.96 5.28
CA SER A 123 -5.39 1.87 5.80
C SER A 123 -4.14 1.05 6.12
N LEU A 124 -3.28 0.92 5.12
CA LEU A 124 -2.13 0.02 5.11
C LEU A 124 -0.85 0.81 4.86
N ARG A 125 0.23 0.31 5.46
CA ARG A 125 1.58 0.76 5.18
C ARG A 125 2.48 -0.44 4.95
N CYS A 126 3.18 -0.46 3.82
CA CYS A 126 4.33 -1.33 3.63
C CYS A 126 5.54 -0.69 4.32
N ASN A 127 6.12 -1.40 5.29
CA ASN A 127 7.30 -0.96 6.02
C ASN A 127 8.58 -1.31 5.25
N PHE A 128 8.58 -2.49 4.61
CA PHE A 128 9.64 -2.95 3.71
C PHE A 128 9.12 -4.08 2.83
N ALA A 129 9.78 -4.26 1.69
CA ALA A 129 9.70 -5.45 0.86
C ALA A 129 11.08 -5.67 0.25
N ILE A 130 11.71 -6.80 0.54
CA ILE A 130 13.09 -7.10 0.15
C ILE A 130 13.19 -8.54 -0.38
N PRO A 131 13.96 -8.80 -1.44
CA PRO A 131 14.27 -10.16 -1.84
C PRO A 131 15.09 -10.87 -0.76
N HIS A 132 14.82 -12.15 -0.55
CA HIS A 132 15.55 -12.95 0.42
C HIS A 132 17.04 -13.05 0.03
N GLY A 133 17.92 -12.89 1.01
CA GLY A 133 19.36 -12.84 0.81
C GLY A 133 19.90 -11.46 0.41
N GLU A 134 19.05 -10.48 0.08
CA GLU A 134 19.47 -9.09 -0.07
C GLU A 134 19.37 -8.36 1.27
N THR A 135 20.42 -7.63 1.63
CA THR A 135 20.42 -6.77 2.82
C THR A 135 19.99 -5.37 2.41
N ARG A 136 19.15 -4.74 3.23
CA ARG A 136 18.87 -3.31 3.07
C ARG A 136 20.17 -2.55 3.36
N ILE A 137 20.71 -1.86 2.35
CA ILE A 137 21.89 -1.01 2.55
C ILE A 137 21.43 0.23 3.33
N ILE A 138 21.89 0.35 4.57
CA ILE A 138 21.66 1.51 5.43
C ILE A 138 22.90 2.39 5.33
N TYR A 139 22.80 3.47 4.55
CA TYR A 139 23.91 4.41 4.39
C TYR A 139 24.17 5.25 5.64
N ASN A 140 23.14 5.53 6.43
CA ASN A 140 23.23 6.31 7.65
C ASN A 140 22.19 5.84 8.68
N ILE A 141 22.68 5.25 9.78
CA ILE A 141 21.83 4.76 10.87
C ILE A 141 21.00 5.90 11.49
N LEU A 142 21.52 7.13 11.53
CA LEU A 142 20.78 8.28 12.07
C LEU A 142 19.60 8.67 11.18
N ASP A 143 19.76 8.59 9.85
CA ASP A 143 18.67 8.86 8.91
C ASP A 143 17.62 7.74 8.96
N GLU A 144 18.03 6.49 9.19
CA GLU A 144 17.07 5.40 9.40
C GLU A 144 16.33 5.54 10.73
N ILE A 145 17.02 5.88 11.82
CA ILE A 145 16.38 6.17 13.11
C ILE A 145 15.40 7.34 12.95
N ARG A 146 15.81 8.44 12.32
CA ARG A 146 14.94 9.59 12.07
C ARG A 146 13.75 9.22 11.18
N GLY A 147 13.98 8.51 10.08
CA GLY A 147 12.94 8.03 9.17
C GLY A 147 11.97 7.06 9.84
N SER A 148 12.46 6.21 10.74
CA SER A 148 11.62 5.29 11.53
C SER A 148 10.78 6.03 12.58
N ILE A 149 11.35 7.03 13.25
CA ILE A 149 10.64 7.93 14.18
C ILE A 149 9.57 8.69 13.40
N GLU A 150 9.92 9.32 12.29
CA GLU A 150 8.98 10.04 11.42
C GLU A 150 7.87 9.11 10.90
N ALA A 151 8.21 7.90 10.44
CA ALA A 151 7.23 6.91 10.02
C ALA A 151 6.30 6.52 11.18
N SER A 152 6.83 6.33 12.39
CA SER A 152 6.04 6.05 13.59
C SER A 152 5.11 7.22 13.97
N MET A 153 5.58 8.46 13.76
CA MET A 153 4.83 9.71 13.93
C MET A 153 3.83 9.99 12.80
N GLN A 154 3.98 9.32 11.66
CA GLN A 154 3.02 9.38 10.54
C GLN A 154 1.81 8.45 10.80
N HIS A 155 1.35 8.38 12.04
CA HIS A 155 0.24 7.53 12.48
C HIS A 155 -1.10 7.95 11.87
N ASN A 156 -1.24 9.20 11.44
CA ASN A 156 -2.50 9.74 10.94
C ASN A 156 -2.61 9.67 9.41
N LEU A 157 -2.69 8.46 8.87
CA LEU A 157 -3.32 8.28 7.55
C LEU A 157 -4.80 8.73 7.56
N LYS A 158 -5.41 8.92 8.73
CA LYS A 158 -6.82 9.31 8.89
C LYS A 158 -7.18 10.59 8.10
N GLY A 159 -6.28 11.58 8.02
CA GLY A 159 -6.48 12.80 7.23
C GLY A 159 -6.25 12.62 5.72
N CYS A 160 -5.76 11.45 5.30
CA CYS A 160 -5.45 11.15 3.91
C CYS A 160 -6.53 10.31 3.23
N MET A 161 -7.69 10.09 3.87
CA MET A 161 -8.81 9.39 3.24
C MET A 161 -9.23 10.16 1.98
N PRO A 162 -9.26 9.54 0.80
CA PRO A 162 -9.71 10.23 -0.40
C PRO A 162 -11.22 10.40 -0.39
N GLU A 163 -11.69 11.57 -0.81
CA GLU A 163 -13.11 11.90 -0.93
C GLU A 163 -13.57 11.79 -2.38
N MET A 164 -14.88 11.69 -2.59
CA MET A 164 -15.44 11.79 -3.93
C MET A 164 -15.25 13.23 -4.43
N PRO A 165 -14.68 13.45 -5.63
CA PRO A 165 -14.58 14.77 -6.22
C PRO A 165 -15.97 15.39 -6.50
N PRO A 166 -16.05 16.73 -6.66
CA PRO A 166 -17.30 17.40 -6.99
C PRO A 166 -17.76 17.17 -8.44
N LEU A 167 -16.84 16.77 -9.33
CA LEU A 167 -17.12 16.39 -10.71
C LEU A 167 -17.00 14.88 -10.86
N ASP A 168 -17.71 14.32 -11.84
CA ASP A 168 -17.67 12.88 -12.13
C ASP A 168 -16.27 12.47 -12.64
N PRO A 169 -15.52 11.63 -11.90
CA PRO A 169 -14.17 11.26 -12.29
C PRO A 169 -14.11 10.43 -13.59
N PHE A 170 -15.23 9.89 -14.05
CA PHE A 170 -15.31 9.11 -15.29
C PHE A 170 -15.71 9.94 -16.52
N GLN A 171 -16.05 11.22 -16.33
CA GLN A 171 -16.46 12.14 -17.41
C GLN A 171 -15.54 13.35 -17.53
N ASP A 172 -14.94 13.81 -16.42
CA ASP A 172 -14.00 14.93 -16.40
C ASP A 172 -12.61 14.48 -16.86
N THR A 173 -12.37 14.56 -18.16
CA THR A 173 -11.09 14.20 -18.78
C THR A 173 -9.99 15.25 -18.60
N ASP A 174 -10.34 16.45 -18.13
CA ASP A 174 -9.36 17.52 -17.90
C ASP A 174 -8.58 17.26 -16.61
N ARG A 175 -9.26 16.74 -15.58
CA ARG A 175 -8.66 16.41 -14.29
C ARG A 175 -8.27 14.94 -14.15
N PHE A 176 -9.03 14.03 -14.74
CA PHE A 176 -8.85 12.59 -14.54
C PHE A 176 -8.43 11.87 -15.81
N TYR A 177 -7.47 10.96 -15.67
CA TYR A 177 -7.08 10.04 -16.72
C TYR A 177 -7.94 8.77 -16.65
N LEU A 178 -8.78 8.56 -17.66
CA LEU A 178 -9.61 7.36 -17.79
C LEU A 178 -8.80 6.23 -18.44
N LEU A 179 -8.60 5.14 -17.71
CA LEU A 179 -7.85 3.99 -18.19
C LEU A 179 -8.65 3.19 -19.21
N ASN A 180 -7.99 2.79 -20.29
CA ASN A 180 -8.56 1.84 -21.21
C ASN A 180 -8.47 0.39 -20.67
N LYS A 181 -9.19 -0.53 -21.31
CA LYS A 181 -9.26 -1.93 -20.87
C LYS A 181 -7.90 -2.63 -20.83
N SER A 182 -7.05 -2.43 -21.84
CA SER A 182 -5.69 -3.02 -21.86
C SER A 182 -4.82 -2.49 -20.73
N GLU A 183 -4.88 -1.20 -20.41
CA GLU A 183 -4.13 -0.63 -19.28
C GLU A 183 -4.58 -1.24 -17.96
N VAL A 184 -5.88 -1.49 -17.79
CA VAL A 184 -6.40 -2.16 -16.59
C VAL A 184 -5.92 -3.61 -16.50
N GLU A 185 -5.90 -4.33 -17.63
CA GLU A 185 -5.46 -5.74 -17.71
C GLU A 185 -3.95 -5.90 -17.50
N GLU A 186 -3.14 -4.99 -18.04
CA GLU A 186 -1.68 -4.96 -17.87
C GLU A 186 -1.27 -4.63 -16.43
N ASN A 187 -2.12 -3.91 -15.70
CA ASN A 187 -1.88 -3.48 -14.34
C ASN A 187 -2.72 -4.28 -13.35
N GLU A 188 -2.38 -5.57 -13.19
CA GLU A 188 -3.04 -6.51 -12.26
C GLU A 188 -3.17 -5.97 -10.81
N TRP A 189 -2.29 -5.04 -10.41
CA TRP A 189 -2.34 -4.39 -9.11
C TRP A 189 -3.54 -3.44 -8.92
N ILE A 190 -4.20 -2.98 -9.99
CA ILE A 190 -5.47 -2.22 -9.90
C ILE A 190 -6.55 -3.12 -9.31
N ARG A 191 -6.61 -4.37 -9.78
CA ARG A 191 -7.50 -5.38 -9.20
C ARG A 191 -7.18 -5.63 -7.74
N MET A 192 -5.89 -5.73 -7.40
CA MET A 192 -5.46 -5.85 -6.01
C MET A 192 -5.92 -4.67 -5.14
N TYR A 193 -5.93 -3.44 -5.65
CA TYR A 193 -6.43 -2.27 -4.89
C TYR A 193 -7.92 -2.39 -4.56
N LEU A 194 -8.73 -2.83 -5.53
CA LEU A 194 -10.15 -3.12 -5.31
C LEU A 194 -10.34 -4.25 -4.29
N ASP A 195 -9.62 -5.36 -4.46
CA ASP A 195 -9.72 -6.52 -3.58
C ASP A 195 -9.31 -6.18 -2.13
N LEU A 196 -8.27 -5.35 -1.95
CA LEU A 196 -7.86 -4.79 -0.66
C LEU A 196 -8.95 -3.91 -0.05
N ALA A 197 -9.51 -2.97 -0.82
CA ALA A 197 -10.58 -2.08 -0.35
C ALA A 197 -11.81 -2.87 0.12
N PHE A 198 -12.17 -3.90 -0.64
CA PHE A 198 -13.31 -4.75 -0.33
C PHE A 198 -13.04 -5.63 0.89
N ALA A 199 -11.97 -6.41 0.86
CA ALA A 199 -11.65 -7.38 1.90
C ALA A 199 -11.43 -6.73 3.27
N THR A 200 -10.79 -5.55 3.33
CA THR A 200 -10.58 -4.82 4.58
C THR A 200 -11.88 -4.28 5.16
N THR A 201 -12.80 -3.81 4.30
CA THR A 201 -14.10 -3.25 4.71
C THR A 201 -15.04 -4.32 5.27
N ILE A 202 -15.09 -5.50 4.63
CA ILE A 202 -15.94 -6.61 5.10
C ILE A 202 -15.34 -7.41 6.25
N ARG A 203 -14.07 -7.14 6.61
CA ARG A 203 -13.38 -7.81 7.73
C ARG A 203 -14.10 -7.63 9.06
N GLY A 204 -14.86 -6.55 9.22
CA GLY A 204 -15.73 -6.35 10.39
C GLY A 204 -16.94 -7.28 10.45
N THR A 205 -17.16 -8.11 9.43
CA THR A 205 -18.29 -9.04 9.33
C THR A 205 -17.82 -10.49 9.51
N SER A 206 -18.76 -11.41 9.77
CA SER A 206 -18.48 -12.86 9.85
C SER A 206 -18.24 -13.53 8.50
N LYS A 207 -18.31 -12.80 7.38
CA LYS A 207 -18.25 -13.35 6.02
C LYS A 207 -16.82 -13.39 5.50
N VAL A 208 -16.45 -14.50 4.88
CA VAL A 208 -15.20 -14.61 4.12
C VAL A 208 -15.34 -13.79 2.82
N PRO A 209 -14.34 -12.96 2.46
CA PRO A 209 -14.34 -12.21 1.20
C PRO A 209 -14.44 -13.13 0.00
N ASN A 210 -15.46 -12.94 -0.84
CA ASN A 210 -15.53 -13.59 -2.14
C ASN A 210 -15.18 -12.60 -3.24
N LEU A 211 -13.89 -12.52 -3.55
CA LEU A 211 -13.34 -11.59 -4.53
C LEU A 211 -13.81 -11.88 -5.96
N SER A 212 -14.16 -13.14 -6.28
CA SER A 212 -14.64 -13.53 -7.62
C SER A 212 -15.97 -12.90 -8.04
N LYS A 213 -16.67 -12.24 -7.10
CA LYS A 213 -17.95 -11.57 -7.33
C LYS A 213 -17.81 -10.07 -7.64
N LEU A 214 -16.59 -9.56 -7.69
CA LEU A 214 -16.31 -8.17 -8.06
C LEU A 214 -15.93 -8.10 -9.53
N GLU A 215 -16.48 -7.15 -10.27
CA GLU A 215 -16.20 -6.90 -11.68
C GLU A 215 -15.85 -5.42 -11.87
N ILE A 216 -14.66 -5.13 -12.40
CA ILE A 216 -14.23 -3.75 -12.68
C ILE A 216 -14.94 -3.29 -13.95
N VAL A 217 -15.54 -2.10 -13.88
CA VAL A 217 -16.27 -1.48 -14.99
C VAL A 217 -15.44 -0.37 -15.61
N GLU A 218 -15.03 0.61 -14.81
CA GLU A 218 -14.27 1.79 -15.24
C GLU A 218 -13.24 2.16 -14.18
N VAL A 219 -12.10 2.69 -14.62
CA VAL A 219 -11.05 3.18 -13.71
C VAL A 219 -10.57 4.54 -14.16
N ALA A 220 -10.74 5.53 -13.29
CA ALA A 220 -10.20 6.87 -13.46
C ALA A 220 -9.09 7.12 -12.44
N VAL A 221 -8.10 7.92 -12.84
CA VAL A 221 -6.92 8.20 -12.03
C VAL A 221 -6.69 9.70 -11.95
N GLU A 222 -6.54 10.20 -10.74
CA GLU A 222 -6.02 11.52 -10.46
C GLU A 222 -4.56 11.39 -10.04
N PHE A 223 -3.65 11.93 -10.84
CA PHE A 223 -2.24 11.99 -10.47
C PHE A 223 -2.04 13.11 -9.45
N GLY A 224 -1.25 12.86 -8.40
CA GLY A 224 -0.85 13.95 -7.50
C GLY A 224 0.04 14.94 -8.23
N ASP A 225 0.08 16.20 -7.77
CA ASP A 225 0.99 17.23 -8.25
C ASP A 225 2.42 16.69 -8.27
N THR A 226 2.87 16.27 -9.44
CA THR A 226 4.23 15.84 -9.69
C THR A 226 4.87 17.03 -10.40
N THR A 227 5.70 17.77 -9.67
CA THR A 227 6.67 18.70 -10.25
C THR A 227 7.73 17.99 -11.09
N ASP A 228 7.68 16.67 -11.17
CA ASP A 228 8.65 15.83 -11.83
C ASP A 228 8.02 15.22 -13.09
N GLU A 229 8.30 15.89 -14.21
CA GLU A 229 8.27 15.41 -15.60
C GLU A 229 6.93 14.86 -16.12
N GLU A 230 6.25 15.74 -16.87
CA GLU A 230 5.21 15.42 -17.83
C GLU A 230 5.61 14.20 -18.68
N GLY A 231 4.86 13.09 -18.56
CA GLY A 231 4.88 12.01 -19.55
C GLY A 231 5.26 10.60 -19.09
N LEU A 232 5.23 10.26 -17.80
CA LEU A 232 5.83 9.00 -17.31
C LEU A 232 4.86 7.91 -16.78
N GLY A 233 3.62 7.84 -17.26
CA GLY A 233 2.77 6.64 -17.17
C GLY A 233 2.31 6.18 -15.77
N LEU A 234 1.29 5.31 -15.75
CA LEU A 234 0.59 4.85 -14.54
C LEU A 234 1.51 4.19 -13.48
N CYS A 235 2.58 3.55 -13.94
CA CYS A 235 3.53 2.79 -13.14
C CYS A 235 4.59 3.64 -12.43
N ARG A 236 4.75 4.94 -12.75
CA ARG A 236 5.78 5.78 -12.09
C ARG A 236 5.21 6.81 -11.12
N ALA A 237 3.92 7.12 -11.22
CA ALA A 237 3.28 8.06 -10.30
C ALA A 237 3.26 7.53 -8.86
N THR A 238 4.20 7.94 -8.02
CA THR A 238 4.32 7.43 -6.64
C THR A 238 3.15 7.88 -5.74
N ASN A 239 2.46 8.97 -6.11
CA ASN A 239 1.23 9.46 -5.49
C ASN A 239 0.11 9.55 -6.53
N ALA A 240 -1.02 8.91 -6.26
CA ALA A 240 -2.20 8.96 -7.13
C ALA A 240 -3.47 8.56 -6.37
N VAL A 241 -4.63 8.99 -6.86
CA VAL A 241 -5.95 8.53 -6.40
C VAL A 241 -6.62 7.76 -7.52
N PHE A 242 -7.07 6.56 -7.19
CA PHE A 242 -7.74 5.64 -8.10
C PHE A 242 -9.23 5.60 -7.76
N TYR A 243 -10.06 5.85 -8.77
CA TYR A 243 -11.51 5.71 -8.72
C TYR A 243 -11.89 4.48 -9.51
N ILE A 244 -12.24 3.40 -8.83
CA ILE A 244 -12.53 2.09 -9.43
C ILE A 244 -14.02 1.82 -9.32
N ARG A 245 -14.76 2.05 -10.40
CA ARG A 245 -16.16 1.64 -10.51
C ARG A 245 -16.24 0.14 -10.72
N HIS A 246 -17.06 -0.54 -9.92
CA HIS A 246 -17.18 -1.98 -9.97
C HIS A 246 -18.57 -2.46 -9.60
N MET A 247 -18.94 -3.64 -10.12
CA MET A 247 -20.14 -4.36 -9.72
C MET A 247 -19.80 -5.34 -8.59
N ASP A 248 -20.57 -5.29 -7.50
CA ASP A 248 -20.54 -6.23 -6.38
C ASP A 248 -21.73 -7.19 -6.47
N TRP A 249 -21.52 -8.29 -7.19
CA TRP A 249 -22.54 -9.33 -7.40
C TRP A 249 -22.86 -10.13 -6.13
N SER A 250 -22.11 -9.95 -5.04
CA SER A 250 -22.43 -10.59 -3.75
C SER A 250 -23.73 -10.05 -3.15
N LYS A 251 -24.15 -8.85 -3.54
CA LYS A 251 -25.36 -8.17 -3.04
C LYS A 251 -26.58 -8.28 -3.95
N ALA A 252 -26.46 -8.91 -5.12
CA ALA A 252 -27.53 -9.00 -6.13
C ALA A 252 -28.84 -9.66 -5.64
N ARG A 253 -28.82 -10.38 -4.50
CA ARG A 253 -30.00 -11.04 -3.91
C ARG A 253 -30.75 -10.18 -2.89
N VAL A 254 -30.25 -8.99 -2.55
CA VAL A 254 -30.88 -8.08 -1.58
C VAL A 254 -31.84 -7.15 -2.32
N LYS A 255 -33.07 -6.96 -1.80
CA LYS A 255 -34.17 -6.17 -2.42
C LYS A 255 -33.83 -4.72 -2.84
N LYS A 256 -32.64 -4.21 -2.52
CA LYS A 256 -32.04 -3.00 -3.09
C LYS A 256 -30.90 -3.45 -4.00
N ASN A 257 -31.07 -3.35 -5.32
CA ASN A 257 -30.08 -3.66 -6.36
C ASN A 257 -28.87 -2.67 -6.35
N ASP A 258 -28.27 -2.42 -5.18
CA ASP A 258 -27.08 -1.58 -5.00
C ASP A 258 -25.80 -2.42 -5.20
N VAL A 259 -25.67 -2.94 -6.42
CA VAL A 259 -24.49 -3.70 -6.87
C VAL A 259 -23.42 -2.77 -7.45
N ASP A 260 -23.78 -1.63 -8.01
CA ASP A 260 -22.84 -0.67 -8.60
C ASP A 260 -22.18 0.20 -7.51
N ARG A 261 -20.85 0.12 -7.39
CA ARG A 261 -20.04 0.69 -6.31
C ARG A 261 -18.80 1.36 -6.85
N ILE A 262 -18.20 2.20 -6.02
CA ILE A 262 -16.88 2.80 -6.29
C ILE A 262 -15.95 2.51 -5.13
N ALA A 263 -14.76 1.98 -5.45
CA ALA A 263 -13.63 2.01 -4.54
C ALA A 263 -12.76 3.24 -4.86
N ILE A 264 -12.50 4.07 -3.85
CA ILE A 264 -11.56 5.19 -3.96
C ILE A 264 -10.31 4.83 -3.17
N VAL A 265 -9.17 4.71 -3.86
CA VAL A 265 -7.91 4.26 -3.27
C VAL A 265 -6.81 5.28 -3.56
N ARG A 266 -6.28 5.89 -2.51
CA ARG A 266 -5.12 6.78 -2.58
C ARG A 266 -3.85 6.00 -2.29
N ARG A 267 -2.93 6.07 -3.25
CA ARG A 267 -1.54 5.64 -3.17
C ARG A 267 -0.68 6.81 -2.68
N ILE A 268 0.14 6.54 -1.66
CA ILE A 268 1.01 7.53 -1.05
C ILE A 268 2.40 6.94 -0.90
N TYR A 269 3.41 7.65 -1.41
CA TYR A 269 4.80 7.33 -1.15
C TYR A 269 5.48 8.52 -0.47
N ASN A 270 6.09 8.25 0.69
CA ASN A 270 6.87 9.25 1.40
C ASN A 270 8.35 9.04 1.11
N HIS A 271 8.93 9.89 0.27
CA HIS A 271 10.36 9.85 -0.08
C HIS A 271 11.30 10.00 1.13
N ARG A 272 10.87 10.69 2.20
CA ARG A 272 11.68 10.86 3.42
C ARG A 272 11.77 9.57 4.24
N THR A 273 10.67 8.83 4.34
CA THR A 273 10.59 7.62 5.16
C THR A 273 10.72 6.33 4.34
N GLY A 274 10.71 6.42 3.02
CA GLY A 274 10.65 5.28 2.10
C GLY A 274 9.36 4.46 2.23
N CYS A 275 8.33 5.00 2.89
CA CYS A 275 7.11 4.27 3.20
C CYS A 275 6.10 4.36 2.06
N PHE A 276 5.61 3.20 1.62
CA PHE A 276 4.49 3.07 0.70
C PHE A 276 3.20 2.80 1.48
N SER A 277 2.14 3.52 1.17
CA SER A 277 0.85 3.42 1.84
C SER A 277 -0.32 3.39 0.87
N LEU A 278 -1.34 2.61 1.25
CA LEU A 278 -2.64 2.60 0.59
C LEU A 278 -3.71 2.97 1.61
N ILE A 279 -4.54 3.94 1.25
CA ILE A 279 -5.72 4.31 2.02
C ILE A 279 -6.92 4.42 1.10
N GLY A 280 -8.07 3.94 1.55
CA GLY A 280 -9.26 4.04 0.72
C GLY A 280 -10.54 3.62 1.40
N GLN A 281 -11.61 3.69 0.62
CA GLN A 281 -12.97 3.38 1.04
C GLN A 281 -13.81 2.89 -0.15
N ILE A 282 -14.95 2.27 0.17
CA ILE A 282 -15.96 1.87 -0.81
C ILE A 282 -17.24 2.66 -0.56
N LEU A 283 -17.76 3.25 -1.64
CA LEU A 283 -18.99 4.03 -1.67
C LEU A 283 -20.01 3.38 -2.63
N SER A 284 -21.28 3.77 -2.51
CA SER A 284 -22.29 3.45 -3.55
C SER A 284 -22.07 4.35 -4.76
N SER A 285 -22.30 3.84 -5.97
CA SER A 285 -22.28 4.65 -7.22
C SER A 285 -23.26 5.83 -7.19
N GLN A 286 -24.28 5.81 -6.33
CA GLN A 286 -25.17 6.96 -6.14
C GLN A 286 -24.46 8.21 -5.59
N THR A 287 -23.23 8.06 -5.10
CA THR A 287 -22.38 9.16 -4.65
C THR A 287 -21.62 9.85 -5.78
N ILE A 288 -21.64 9.32 -7.01
CA ILE A 288 -21.06 9.98 -8.18
C ILE A 288 -21.83 11.28 -8.45
N PRO A 289 -21.13 12.42 -8.58
CA PRO A 289 -21.77 13.67 -8.99
C PRO A 289 -22.47 13.50 -10.33
N LYS A 290 -23.72 13.97 -10.43
CA LYS A 290 -24.41 13.99 -11.72
C LYS A 290 -23.92 15.19 -12.54
N PRO A 291 -23.80 15.07 -13.87
CA PRO A 291 -23.57 16.23 -14.71
C PRO A 291 -24.69 17.25 -14.46
N GLU A 292 -24.32 18.51 -14.23
CA GLU A 292 -25.30 19.59 -14.18
C GLU A 292 -26.04 19.58 -15.52
N SER A 293 -27.34 19.32 -15.49
CA SER A 293 -28.18 19.62 -16.65
C SER A 293 -28.04 21.11 -16.89
N ARG A 294 -27.41 21.50 -18.00
CA ARG A 294 -27.52 22.87 -18.53
C ARG A 294 -29.00 23.12 -18.79
N SER A 295 -29.72 23.60 -17.79
CA SER A 295 -31.05 24.17 -17.95
C SER A 295 -30.84 25.43 -18.78
N GLY A 296 -31.14 25.33 -20.08
CA GLY A 296 -31.16 26.48 -20.98
C GLY A 296 -32.17 27.49 -20.45
N GLY A 297 -31.67 28.56 -19.85
CA GLY A 297 -32.37 29.83 -19.73
C GLY A 297 -31.92 30.70 -20.89
N ASP A 298 -32.87 31.08 -21.74
CA ASP A 298 -33.27 32.49 -21.87
C ASP A 298 -34.29 32.60 -23.01
N SER A 299 -35.56 32.44 -22.64
CA SER A 299 -36.66 33.05 -23.38
C SER A 299 -36.55 34.56 -23.18
N LEU A 300 -36.12 35.24 -24.24
CA LEU A 300 -36.22 36.68 -24.42
C LEU A 300 -37.70 37.08 -24.41
N ASP A 301 -38.11 37.88 -23.42
CA ASP A 301 -39.30 38.72 -23.47
C ASP A 301 -38.93 40.12 -22.92
N VAL A 302 -38.52 41.02 -23.83
CA VAL A 302 -38.83 42.47 -23.81
C VAL A 302 -38.96 42.93 -25.26
#